data_AF-A0A9Q3BNP2-F1
#
_entry.id   AF-A0A9Q3BNP2-F1
#
_cell.length_a   1.000
_cell.length_b   1.000
_cell.length_c   1.000
_cell.angle_alpha   90.00
_cell.angle_beta   90.00
_cell.angle_gamma   90.00
#
_symmetry.space_group_name_H-M   'P 1'
#
loop_
_entity.id
_entity.type
_entity.pdbx_description
1 polymer ?
#
loop_
_entity_poly.entity_id
_entity_poly.type
_entity_poly.pdbx_seq_one_letter_code
_entity_poly.pdbx_strand_id
1 'polypeptide(L)'
;MSIPGALSFSIYVDWFNAHGKSTRLASIGPIMLICLNLPPSERLKPENVYDARTILGPKEPTALQLNYLLMPLIKELKELWQGYHLSPTSTGPSGSFIHVAILTAIADVVAMCKLTGFISHPGIHFCNFCTIQKAQIEEIGPQFHYTRSYQNHKSTIAKWLRATPQQRQEIFSEYGVRYSILEDLPYWEATRMVNLDIMHNLILEILKDHATFKLCIPESKSRIYFRSHRKYNDTNSSDSDSMTSNSSLDKITLREAHSLRRDAEKIINEALPTTSTQKTYHPMPTPHMQHPSGGSEEIPSFDADYIPTSEIPSELDISALSDHQIKGEALEHLPQIMFDTIIPSSWTRVPHKMGSPSSGNLKAAEWALLYKVYIPFSMLTQQMLSDEHKYTNTQRNMGQSEETENELTKNTFHLINAIKIGTKGTVSMDDATAFAEHCKKFCLSNQHLFPKQKSKPNHHFADHIPKIFQHWGPAQASATWGYELVI
;
A
#
# COMPACT_ATOMS: atom_id res chain seq x y z
N MET A 1 -18.52 -24.46 8.04
CA MET A 1 -19.73 -24.15 7.25
C MET A 1 -20.08 -22.71 7.65
N SER A 2 -20.75 -21.90 6.83
CA SER A 2 -20.95 -20.49 7.19
C SER A 2 -21.90 -20.37 8.40
N ILE A 3 -21.56 -19.50 9.37
CA ILE A 3 -22.48 -19.12 10.44
C ILE A 3 -23.55 -18.23 9.80
N PRO A 4 -24.84 -18.60 9.83
CA PRO A 4 -25.91 -17.76 9.29
C PRO A 4 -25.90 -16.38 9.96
N GLY A 5 -25.88 -15.32 9.17
CA GLY A 5 -25.82 -13.94 9.66
C GLY A 5 -24.43 -13.40 10.02
N ALA A 6 -23.35 -14.17 9.90
CA ALA A 6 -22.00 -13.66 10.13
C ALA A 6 -21.51 -12.79 8.94
N LEU A 7 -21.46 -11.48 9.16
CA LEU A 7 -20.95 -10.48 8.21
C LEU A 7 -19.53 -10.05 8.58
N SER A 8 -18.69 -9.99 7.55
CA SER A 8 -17.27 -9.67 7.62
C SER A 8 -17.00 -8.45 6.75
N PHE A 9 -16.37 -7.43 7.30
CA PHE A 9 -16.00 -6.23 6.57
C PHE A 9 -14.48 -6.00 6.64
N SER A 10 -13.93 -5.30 5.65
CA SER A 10 -12.68 -4.55 5.86
C SER A 10 -13.01 -3.08 6.12
N ILE A 11 -12.14 -2.40 6.87
CA ILE A 11 -12.16 -0.95 7.04
C ILE A 11 -11.10 -0.32 6.14
N TYR A 12 -11.47 0.74 5.43
CA TYR A 12 -10.59 1.53 4.57
C TYR A 12 -10.59 2.99 4.99
N VAL A 13 -9.41 3.60 5.06
CA VAL A 13 -9.19 5.02 5.36
C VAL A 13 -8.08 5.55 4.48
N ASP A 14 -8.34 6.66 3.79
CA ASP A 14 -7.40 7.40 2.95
C ASP A 14 -7.73 8.91 3.02
N TRP A 15 -6.78 9.78 2.65
CA TRP A 15 -7.00 11.23 2.58
C TRP A 15 -6.40 11.82 1.30
N PHE A 16 -7.23 12.55 0.56
CA PHE A 16 -6.83 13.22 -0.68
C PHE A 16 -7.18 14.72 -0.63
N ASN A 17 -6.49 15.51 -1.45
CA ASN A 17 -6.79 16.93 -1.58
C ASN A 17 -8.03 17.12 -2.47
N ALA A 18 -9.12 17.61 -1.89
CA ALA A 18 -10.42 17.75 -2.55
C ALA A 18 -10.38 18.73 -3.76
N HIS A 19 -9.42 19.66 -3.79
CA HIS A 19 -9.23 20.63 -4.87
C HIS A 19 -8.12 20.23 -5.86
N GLY A 20 -7.68 18.95 -5.82
CA GLY A 20 -6.65 18.42 -6.71
C GLY A 20 -5.24 18.97 -6.44
N LYS A 21 -4.33 18.82 -7.40
CA LYS A 21 -2.89 19.09 -7.17
C LYS A 21 -2.51 20.58 -7.12
N SER A 22 -3.43 21.50 -7.42
CA SER A 22 -3.14 22.93 -7.58
C SER A 22 -3.19 23.73 -6.26
N THR A 23 -4.09 23.37 -5.33
CA THR A 23 -4.36 24.17 -4.12
C THR A 23 -4.58 23.28 -2.90
N ARG A 24 -3.68 23.32 -1.91
CA ARG A 24 -3.79 22.56 -0.64
C ARG A 24 -4.82 23.19 0.33
N LEU A 25 -6.07 23.33 -0.11
CA LEU A 25 -7.13 24.01 0.64
C LEU A 25 -7.86 23.08 1.62
N ALA A 26 -8.10 21.81 1.23
CA ALA A 26 -8.73 20.84 2.11
C ALA A 26 -8.29 19.41 1.79
N SER A 27 -7.68 18.74 2.77
CA SER A 27 -7.62 17.28 2.80
C SER A 27 -8.98 16.73 3.24
N ILE A 28 -9.55 15.79 2.49
CA ILE A 28 -10.81 15.10 2.80
C ILE A 28 -10.56 13.60 2.64
N GLY A 29 -11.21 12.77 3.46
CA GLY A 29 -10.99 11.32 3.42
C GLY A 29 -12.15 10.51 3.95
N PRO A 30 -12.62 9.46 3.25
CA PRO A 30 -13.72 8.63 3.71
C PRO A 30 -13.24 7.53 4.67
N ILE A 31 -14.08 7.14 5.62
CA ILE A 31 -13.94 5.92 6.44
C ILE A 31 -14.95 4.92 5.90
N MET A 32 -14.51 4.01 5.02
CA MET A 32 -15.38 3.09 4.31
C MET A 32 -15.34 1.68 4.90
N LEU A 33 -16.48 1.01 4.97
CA LEU A 33 -16.60 -0.41 5.25
C LEU A 33 -17.00 -1.17 3.99
N ILE A 34 -16.29 -2.26 3.70
CA ILE A 34 -16.42 -3.05 2.47
C ILE A 34 -16.83 -4.48 2.85
N CYS A 35 -18.01 -4.91 2.41
CA CYS A 35 -18.58 -6.21 2.80
C CYS A 35 -17.86 -7.39 2.12
N LEU A 36 -17.00 -8.09 2.85
CA LEU A 36 -16.20 -9.20 2.36
C LEU A 36 -17.04 -10.45 2.04
N ASN A 37 -18.28 -10.56 2.54
CA ASN A 37 -19.21 -11.62 2.13
C ASN A 37 -19.60 -11.51 0.64
N LEU A 38 -19.56 -10.31 0.04
CA LEU A 38 -19.86 -10.10 -1.37
C LEU A 38 -18.76 -10.66 -2.30
N PRO A 39 -19.07 -11.04 -3.56
CA PRO A 39 -18.06 -11.40 -4.55
C PRO A 39 -17.09 -10.22 -4.80
N PRO A 40 -15.80 -10.45 -5.07
CA PRO A 40 -14.82 -9.37 -5.27
C PRO A 40 -15.24 -8.31 -6.30
N SER A 41 -15.93 -8.68 -7.38
CA SER A 41 -16.48 -7.77 -8.40
C SER A 41 -17.57 -6.83 -7.90
N GLU A 42 -18.21 -7.16 -6.78
CA GLU A 42 -19.35 -6.45 -6.20
C GLU A 42 -18.92 -5.54 -5.04
N ARG A 43 -17.90 -5.95 -4.28
CA ARG A 43 -17.44 -5.34 -3.02
C ARG A 43 -17.24 -3.82 -3.07
N LEU A 44 -16.78 -3.31 -4.21
CA LEU A 44 -16.32 -1.93 -4.38
C LEU A 44 -17.20 -1.12 -5.34
N LYS A 45 -18.39 -1.64 -5.69
CA LYS A 45 -19.43 -0.84 -6.37
C LYS A 45 -20.02 0.17 -5.37
N PRO A 46 -20.35 1.42 -5.77
CA PRO A 46 -20.85 2.44 -4.85
C PRO A 46 -22.05 2.00 -4.00
N GLU A 47 -22.95 1.18 -4.54
CA GLU A 47 -24.11 0.62 -3.84
C GLU A 47 -23.79 -0.43 -2.76
N ASN A 48 -22.55 -0.94 -2.72
CA ASN A 48 -22.09 -2.01 -1.82
C ASN A 48 -21.02 -1.54 -0.81
N VAL A 49 -20.56 -0.29 -0.92
CA VAL A 49 -19.60 0.33 0.00
C VAL A 49 -20.35 1.20 1.01
N TYR A 50 -20.10 0.99 2.29
CA TYR A 50 -20.71 1.78 3.36
C TYR A 50 -19.75 2.89 3.80
N ASP A 51 -20.01 4.15 3.43
CA ASP A 51 -19.33 5.29 4.07
C ASP A 51 -19.82 5.42 5.51
N ALA A 52 -18.99 5.02 6.47
CA ALA A 52 -19.28 5.16 7.89
C ALA A 52 -19.05 6.61 8.37
N ARG A 53 -18.16 7.36 7.69
CA ARG A 53 -17.85 8.77 7.97
C ARG A 53 -16.91 9.36 6.93
N THR A 54 -17.37 10.38 6.20
CA THR A 54 -16.47 11.33 5.54
C THR A 54 -15.78 12.25 6.58
N ILE A 55 -14.45 12.30 6.55
CA ILE A 55 -13.59 13.20 7.34
C ILE A 55 -13.41 14.49 6.55
N LEU A 56 -13.81 15.62 7.12
CA LEU A 56 -13.69 16.95 6.52
C LEU A 56 -12.36 17.63 6.91
N GLY A 57 -11.86 18.47 6.01
CA GLY A 57 -10.61 19.21 6.17
C GLY A 57 -10.69 20.43 7.12
N PRO A 58 -9.67 21.32 7.10
CA PRO A 58 -8.70 21.49 6.02
C PRO A 58 -7.49 20.55 6.05
N LYS A 59 -7.17 19.95 7.20
CA LYS A 59 -6.02 19.05 7.39
C LYS A 59 -6.47 17.60 7.59
N GLU A 60 -5.56 16.66 7.35
CA GLU A 60 -5.70 15.28 7.85
C GLU A 60 -5.86 15.27 9.38
N PRO A 61 -6.61 14.32 9.95
CA PRO A 61 -6.73 14.19 11.40
C PRO A 61 -5.43 13.67 12.04
N THR A 62 -5.20 14.08 13.28
CA THR A 62 -4.24 13.43 14.18
C THR A 62 -4.73 12.02 14.54
N ALA A 63 -3.85 11.13 15.02
CA ALA A 63 -4.27 9.79 15.44
C ALA A 63 -5.31 9.83 16.59
N LEU A 64 -5.21 10.81 17.49
CA LEU A 64 -6.19 11.04 18.55
C LEU A 64 -7.54 11.52 18.00
N GLN A 65 -7.54 12.43 17.03
CA GLN A 65 -8.77 12.85 16.34
C GLN A 65 -9.41 11.69 15.56
N LEU A 66 -8.61 10.85 14.89
CA LEU A 66 -9.10 9.66 14.19
C LEU A 66 -9.77 8.67 15.17
N ASN A 67 -9.19 8.46 16.36
CA ASN A 67 -9.82 7.66 17.42
C ASN A 67 -11.20 8.24 17.81
N TYR A 68 -11.31 9.56 18.04
CA TYR A 68 -12.61 10.21 18.35
C TYR A 68 -13.63 10.09 17.20
N LEU A 69 -13.20 10.24 15.95
CA LEU A 69 -14.06 10.10 14.77
C LEU A 69 -14.60 8.67 14.59
N LEU A 70 -13.83 7.66 15.01
CA LEU A 70 -14.20 6.24 14.99
C LEU A 70 -15.05 5.79 16.19
N MET A 71 -15.10 6.54 17.30
CA MET A 71 -15.81 6.13 18.53
C MET A 71 -17.24 5.59 18.32
N PRO A 72 -18.12 6.24 17.53
CA PRO A 72 -19.49 5.73 17.32
C PRO A 72 -19.49 4.38 16.60
N LEU A 73 -18.70 4.26 15.54
CA LEU A 73 -18.58 3.03 14.76
C LEU A 73 -18.03 1.86 15.60
N ILE A 74 -17.04 2.11 16.45
CA ILE A 74 -16.48 1.07 17.32
C ILE A 74 -17.47 0.64 18.40
N LYS A 75 -18.33 1.54 18.91
CA LYS A 75 -19.45 1.19 19.80
C LYS A 75 -20.44 0.26 19.08
N GLU A 76 -20.88 0.63 17.89
CA GLU A 76 -21.82 -0.16 17.07
C GLU A 76 -21.23 -1.54 16.71
N LEU A 77 -19.96 -1.61 16.30
CA LEU A 77 -19.26 -2.86 16.02
C LEU A 77 -19.11 -3.77 17.25
N LYS A 78 -19.00 -3.22 18.47
CA LYS A 78 -18.96 -4.00 19.72
C LYS A 78 -20.33 -4.58 20.08
N GLU A 79 -21.41 -3.88 19.76
CA GLU A 79 -22.79 -4.36 19.91
C GLU A 79 -23.10 -5.43 18.84
N LEU A 80 -22.82 -5.15 17.57
CA LEU A 80 -22.97 -6.08 16.45
C LEU A 80 -22.10 -7.34 16.58
N TRP A 81 -20.99 -7.30 17.32
CA TRP A 81 -20.20 -8.50 17.61
C TRP A 81 -20.89 -9.46 18.58
N GLN A 82 -21.58 -8.96 19.61
CA GLN A 82 -22.39 -9.81 20.52
C GLN A 82 -23.58 -10.43 19.79
N GLY A 83 -24.03 -9.78 18.72
CA GLY A 83 -25.08 -10.23 17.82
C GLY A 83 -26.33 -9.36 17.92
N TYR A 84 -26.94 -9.07 16.77
CA TYR A 84 -28.06 -8.15 16.65
C TYR A 84 -29.22 -8.78 15.88
N HIS A 85 -30.45 -8.61 16.35
CA HIS A 85 -31.64 -9.14 15.70
C HIS A 85 -32.26 -8.11 14.75
N LEU A 86 -32.03 -8.27 13.44
CA LEU A 86 -32.73 -7.50 12.41
C LEU A 86 -34.24 -7.79 12.48
N SER A 87 -35.04 -6.74 12.36
CA SER A 87 -36.50 -6.86 12.32
C SER A 87 -36.97 -7.70 11.11
N PRO A 88 -38.15 -8.34 11.20
CA PRO A 88 -38.81 -8.97 10.06
C PRO A 88 -38.83 -8.10 8.79
N THR A 89 -38.59 -8.74 7.65
CA THR A 89 -38.70 -8.14 6.31
C THR A 89 -39.67 -8.95 5.46
N SER A 90 -40.10 -8.40 4.31
CA SER A 90 -41.01 -9.11 3.40
C SER A 90 -40.44 -10.42 2.83
N THR A 91 -39.13 -10.65 2.92
CA THR A 91 -38.44 -11.88 2.49
C THR A 91 -37.92 -12.72 3.67
N GLY A 92 -37.87 -12.15 4.88
CA GLY A 92 -37.48 -12.82 6.12
C GLY A 92 -38.46 -12.50 7.24
N PRO A 93 -39.65 -13.14 7.28
CA PRO A 93 -40.73 -12.78 8.21
C PRO A 93 -40.43 -13.08 9.69
N SER A 94 -39.40 -13.87 9.99
CA SER A 94 -38.90 -14.09 11.36
C SER A 94 -37.86 -13.06 11.81
N GLY A 95 -37.45 -12.14 10.94
CA GLY A 95 -36.22 -11.37 11.11
C GLY A 95 -34.97 -12.21 10.85
N SER A 96 -33.80 -11.70 11.24
CA SER A 96 -32.52 -12.40 11.12
C SER A 96 -31.55 -11.95 12.21
N PHE A 97 -30.95 -12.91 12.92
CA PHE A 97 -29.82 -12.60 13.81
C PHE A 97 -28.53 -12.46 12.99
N ILE A 98 -27.75 -11.41 13.24
CA ILE A 98 -26.48 -11.15 12.55
C ILE A 98 -25.35 -10.91 13.55
N HIS A 99 -24.12 -11.22 13.15
CA HIS A 99 -22.90 -10.77 13.81
C HIS A 99 -22.06 -9.97 12.81
N VAL A 100 -21.37 -8.91 13.25
CA VAL A 100 -20.48 -8.12 12.36
C VAL A 100 -19.07 -8.04 12.94
N ALA A 101 -18.06 -8.28 12.10
CA ALA A 101 -16.65 -8.13 12.44
C ALA A 101 -15.86 -7.39 11.37
N ILE A 102 -14.92 -6.53 11.79
CA ILE A 102 -13.88 -6.00 10.91
C ILE A 102 -12.73 -7.02 10.87
N LEU A 103 -12.47 -7.62 9.72
CA LEU A 103 -11.40 -8.61 9.57
C LEU A 103 -10.03 -7.99 9.27
N THR A 104 -9.99 -6.86 8.55
CA THR A 104 -8.72 -6.23 8.18
C THR A 104 -8.85 -4.73 7.91
N ALA A 105 -7.80 -3.97 8.21
CA ALA A 105 -7.63 -2.59 7.80
C ALA A 105 -6.81 -2.50 6.50
N ILE A 106 -7.30 -1.71 5.54
CA ILE A 106 -6.67 -1.45 4.24
C ILE A 106 -6.43 0.05 4.14
N ALA A 107 -5.20 0.47 3.86
CA ALA A 107 -4.84 1.87 3.67
C ALA A 107 -3.44 2.01 3.04
N ASP A 108 -3.05 3.23 2.67
CA ASP A 108 -1.64 3.58 2.46
C ASP A 108 -0.83 3.41 3.76
N VAL A 109 0.50 3.39 3.72
CA VAL A 109 1.32 3.12 4.91
C VAL A 109 1.11 4.15 6.03
N VAL A 110 0.88 5.43 5.69
CA VAL A 110 0.75 6.51 6.68
C VAL A 110 -0.61 6.43 7.39
N ALA A 111 -1.69 6.28 6.63
CA ALA A 111 -3.04 6.08 7.12
C ALA A 111 -3.18 4.76 7.89
N MET A 112 -2.58 3.68 7.39
CA MET A 112 -2.49 2.38 8.06
C MET A 112 -1.85 2.52 9.45
N CYS A 113 -0.68 3.15 9.57
CA CYS A 113 -0.01 3.36 10.86
C CYS A 113 -0.85 4.25 11.82
N LYS A 114 -1.42 5.36 11.32
CA LYS A 114 -2.33 6.21 12.14
C LYS A 114 -3.54 5.44 12.66
N LEU A 115 -4.22 4.70 11.78
CA LEU A 115 -5.43 3.94 12.07
C LEU A 115 -5.19 2.80 13.06
N THR A 116 -4.02 2.14 12.99
CA THR A 116 -3.72 0.93 13.79
C THR A 116 -2.79 1.16 14.98
N GLY A 117 -2.38 2.40 15.22
CA GLY A 117 -1.61 2.79 16.42
C GLY A 117 -0.10 2.58 16.31
N PHE A 118 0.44 2.32 15.12
CA PHE A 118 1.88 2.20 14.89
C PHE A 118 2.54 3.54 14.52
N ILE A 119 3.87 3.59 14.67
CA ILE A 119 4.71 4.65 14.10
C ILE A 119 5.04 4.34 12.63
N SER A 120 5.04 5.37 11.79
CA SER A 120 5.37 5.24 10.36
C SER A 120 6.89 5.44 10.11
N HIS A 121 7.26 5.69 8.86
CA HIS A 121 8.64 5.87 8.36
C HIS A 121 9.63 6.71 9.21
N PRO A 122 9.26 7.77 9.96
CA PRO A 122 10.23 8.48 10.81
C PRO A 122 10.71 7.65 12.02
N GLY A 123 9.92 6.70 12.53
CA GLY A 123 10.20 5.99 13.78
C GLY A 123 11.35 4.98 13.71
N ILE A 124 11.87 4.61 14.89
CA ILE A 124 12.87 3.53 15.04
C ILE A 124 12.29 2.20 14.54
N HIS A 125 11.10 1.83 15.02
CA HIS A 125 10.38 0.61 14.63
C HIS A 125 9.24 0.93 13.65
N PHE A 126 9.60 1.38 12.44
CA PHE A 126 8.69 1.89 11.41
C PHE A 126 7.68 0.88 10.82
N CYS A 127 7.74 -0.40 11.19
CA CYS A 127 6.99 -1.49 10.56
C CYS A 127 5.87 -2.04 11.48
N ASN A 128 4.67 -2.25 10.92
CA ASN A 128 3.51 -2.77 11.65
C ASN A 128 3.60 -4.29 11.90
N PHE A 129 4.33 -5.01 11.03
CA PHE A 129 4.39 -6.48 11.03
C PHE A 129 5.56 -7.03 11.87
N CYS A 130 6.64 -6.26 12.01
CA CYS A 130 7.85 -6.67 12.71
C CYS A 130 8.49 -5.53 13.54
N THR A 131 9.49 -5.90 14.34
CA THR A 131 10.27 -5.06 15.26
C THR A 131 11.66 -4.72 14.72
N ILE A 132 11.87 -4.80 13.41
CA ILE A 132 13.13 -4.35 12.80
C ILE A 132 13.38 -2.88 13.16
N GLN A 133 14.64 -2.48 13.35
CA GLN A 133 14.97 -1.06 13.47
C GLN A 133 15.27 -0.44 12.11
N LYS A 134 14.98 0.85 11.95
CA LYS A 134 15.32 1.64 10.76
C LYS A 134 16.83 1.65 10.43
N ALA A 135 17.68 1.43 11.42
CA ALA A 135 19.13 1.25 11.25
C ALA A 135 19.48 -0.09 10.55
N GLN A 136 18.60 -1.09 10.64
CA GLN A 136 18.75 -2.45 10.11
C GLN A 136 17.99 -2.64 8.78
N ILE A 137 17.57 -1.56 8.11
CA ILE A 137 16.70 -1.60 6.91
C ILE A 137 17.32 -2.35 5.71
N GLU A 138 18.62 -2.62 5.74
CA GLU A 138 19.35 -3.40 4.74
C GLU A 138 19.35 -4.92 5.02
N GLU A 139 18.79 -5.39 6.15
CA GLU A 139 18.65 -6.82 6.48
C GLU A 139 17.53 -7.49 5.65
N ILE A 140 17.91 -8.00 4.48
CA ILE A 140 17.01 -8.71 3.56
C ILE A 140 16.91 -10.19 3.94
N GLY A 141 15.74 -10.63 4.40
CA GLY A 141 15.53 -12.03 4.77
C GLY A 141 14.11 -12.33 5.24
N PRO A 142 13.81 -13.62 5.54
CA PRO A 142 12.52 -14.00 6.11
C PRO A 142 12.37 -13.37 7.50
N GLN A 143 11.50 -12.38 7.61
CA GLN A 143 11.37 -11.45 8.75
C GLN A 143 10.83 -12.10 10.06
N PHE A 144 10.87 -13.44 10.17
CA PHE A 144 10.35 -14.22 11.29
C PHE A 144 10.97 -13.80 12.64
N HIS A 145 12.29 -13.60 12.68
CA HIS A 145 13.05 -13.22 13.88
C HIS A 145 12.55 -11.94 14.54
N TYR A 146 11.96 -11.02 13.76
CA TYR A 146 11.47 -9.73 14.23
C TYR A 146 9.93 -9.67 14.36
N THR A 147 9.18 -10.75 14.11
CA THR A 147 7.70 -10.72 14.06
C THR A 147 7.08 -10.11 15.32
N ARG A 148 6.19 -9.12 15.18
CA ARG A 148 5.48 -8.55 16.35
C ARG A 148 4.55 -9.61 16.96
N SER A 149 4.73 -9.86 18.26
CA SER A 149 3.84 -10.73 19.05
C SER A 149 2.64 -9.94 19.56
N TYR A 150 1.43 -10.48 19.37
CA TYR A 150 0.18 -9.94 19.94
C TYR A 150 0.27 -9.67 21.45
N GLN A 151 0.90 -10.58 22.20
CA GLN A 151 1.07 -10.42 23.65
C GLN A 151 1.99 -9.24 24.00
N ASN A 152 3.04 -8.99 23.21
CA ASN A 152 3.93 -7.84 23.40
C ASN A 152 3.25 -6.54 22.96
N HIS A 153 2.45 -6.58 21.89
CA HIS A 153 1.65 -5.46 21.40
C HIS A 153 0.62 -5.00 22.44
N LYS A 154 -0.25 -5.91 22.90
CA LYS A 154 -1.24 -5.62 23.96
C LYS A 154 -0.56 -5.21 25.28
N SER A 155 0.59 -5.79 25.65
CA SER A 155 1.30 -5.34 26.86
C SER A 155 1.88 -3.93 26.74
N THR A 156 2.32 -3.53 25.54
CA THR A 156 2.81 -2.17 25.25
C THR A 156 1.66 -1.16 25.26
N ILE A 157 0.51 -1.48 24.67
CA ILE A 157 -0.71 -0.65 24.77
C ILE A 157 -1.16 -0.54 26.23
N ALA A 158 -1.10 -1.63 27.01
CA ALA A 158 -1.42 -1.61 28.43
C ALA A 158 -0.40 -0.83 29.29
N LYS A 159 0.85 -0.63 28.83
CA LYS A 159 1.76 0.38 29.42
C LYS A 159 1.29 1.79 29.03
N TRP A 160 1.12 2.05 27.72
CA TRP A 160 0.77 3.36 27.15
C TRP A 160 -0.53 3.94 27.74
N LEU A 161 -1.59 3.13 27.88
CA LEU A 161 -2.86 3.57 28.46
C LEU A 161 -2.73 4.04 29.91
N ARG A 162 -1.88 3.38 30.72
CA ARG A 162 -1.62 3.74 32.12
C ARG A 162 -0.56 4.85 32.29
N ALA A 163 0.20 5.15 31.26
CA ALA A 163 1.26 6.15 31.26
C ALA A 163 0.72 7.59 31.22
N THR A 164 1.50 8.52 31.78
CA THR A 164 1.29 9.97 31.65
C THR A 164 1.52 10.45 30.20
N PRO A 165 1.09 11.67 29.81
CA PRO A 165 1.26 12.17 28.44
C PRO A 165 2.71 12.16 27.93
N GLN A 166 3.68 12.52 28.78
CA GLN A 166 5.10 12.45 28.45
C GLN A 166 5.56 11.00 28.24
N GLN A 167 5.27 10.12 29.19
CA GLN A 167 5.62 8.70 29.11
C GLN A 167 4.97 7.99 27.91
N ARG A 168 3.82 8.47 27.44
CA ARG A 168 3.17 7.98 26.20
C ARG A 168 3.99 8.29 24.95
N GLN A 169 4.65 9.45 24.90
CA GLN A 169 5.55 9.83 23.80
C GLN A 169 6.87 9.02 23.88
N GLU A 170 7.42 8.85 25.08
CA GLU A 170 8.58 7.99 25.34
C GLU A 170 8.32 6.55 24.87
N ILE A 171 7.21 5.93 25.30
CA ILE A 171 6.79 4.58 24.88
C ILE A 171 6.54 4.51 23.36
N PHE A 172 5.93 5.54 22.76
CA PHE A 172 5.67 5.55 21.32
C PHE A 172 6.97 5.64 20.51
N SER A 173 7.95 6.42 20.98
CA SER A 173 9.28 6.51 20.37
C SER A 173 10.11 5.23 20.55
N GLU A 174 10.04 4.59 21.73
CA GLU A 174 10.79 3.37 22.06
C GLU A 174 10.25 2.14 21.31
N TYR A 175 8.94 1.89 21.34
CA TYR A 175 8.33 0.65 20.82
C TYR A 175 7.66 0.80 19.44
N GLY A 176 7.41 2.04 19.00
CA GLY A 176 6.64 2.34 17.80
C GLY A 176 5.15 2.01 17.90
N VAL A 177 4.58 1.95 19.13
CA VAL A 177 3.19 1.56 19.39
C VAL A 177 2.51 2.51 20.39
N ARG A 178 1.31 2.99 20.03
CA ARG A 178 0.36 3.75 20.85
C ARG A 178 -1.04 3.13 20.75
N TYR A 179 -1.99 3.60 21.54
CA TYR A 179 -3.37 3.12 21.47
C TYR A 179 -4.08 3.59 20.18
N SER A 180 -4.64 2.63 19.44
CA SER A 180 -5.73 2.85 18.48
C SER A 180 -7.04 2.36 19.08
N ILE A 181 -8.14 3.02 18.77
CA ILE A 181 -9.48 2.58 19.16
C ILE A 181 -9.92 1.25 18.52
N LEU A 182 -9.21 0.75 17.50
CA LEU A 182 -9.44 -0.62 17.02
C LEU A 182 -9.10 -1.68 18.09
N GLU A 183 -8.21 -1.35 19.04
CA GLU A 183 -7.83 -2.23 20.15
C GLU A 183 -8.98 -2.52 21.15
N ASP A 184 -10.06 -1.74 21.09
CA ASP A 184 -11.30 -1.91 21.85
C ASP A 184 -12.25 -2.99 21.27
N LEU A 185 -11.99 -3.46 20.05
CA LEU A 185 -12.70 -4.58 19.43
C LEU A 185 -12.13 -5.90 20.00
N PRO A 186 -12.97 -6.81 20.55
CA PRO A 186 -12.50 -7.97 21.30
C PRO A 186 -11.78 -9.02 20.46
N TYR A 187 -11.93 -8.96 19.13
CA TYR A 187 -11.30 -9.85 18.15
C TYR A 187 -10.07 -9.25 17.46
N TRP A 188 -9.68 -8.00 17.77
CA TRP A 188 -8.69 -7.27 16.97
C TRP A 188 -7.23 -7.56 17.34
N GLU A 189 -6.47 -8.07 16.37
CA GLU A 189 -5.01 -8.24 16.37
C GLU A 189 -4.38 -7.33 15.30
N ALA A 190 -3.95 -6.12 15.67
CA ALA A 190 -3.29 -5.17 14.73
C ALA A 190 -2.00 -5.73 14.09
N THR A 191 -1.38 -6.76 14.69
CA THR A 191 -0.19 -7.44 14.16
C THR A 191 -0.49 -8.43 13.01
N ARG A 192 -1.76 -8.63 12.65
CA ARG A 192 -2.21 -9.49 11.53
C ARG A 192 -3.36 -8.92 10.70
N MET A 193 -4.28 -8.19 11.32
CA MET A 193 -5.53 -7.67 10.74
C MET A 193 -5.27 -6.39 9.92
N VAL A 194 -4.18 -6.40 9.18
CA VAL A 194 -3.66 -5.28 8.40
C VAL A 194 -3.27 -5.82 7.03
N ASN A 195 -3.86 -5.26 5.98
CA ASN A 195 -3.59 -5.61 4.60
C ASN A 195 -2.88 -4.44 3.91
N LEU A 196 -1.60 -4.63 3.59
CA LEU A 196 -0.78 -3.63 2.91
C LEU A 196 -1.31 -3.41 1.49
N ASP A 197 -1.60 -2.16 1.14
CA ASP A 197 -2.00 -1.83 -0.22
C ASP A 197 -0.82 -1.98 -1.19
N ILE A 198 -0.90 -2.97 -2.08
CA ILE A 198 0.06 -3.24 -3.15
C ILE A 198 0.11 -2.08 -4.16
N MET A 199 -1.00 -1.38 -4.39
CA MET A 199 -1.03 -0.22 -5.28
C MET A 199 -0.14 0.90 -4.74
N HIS A 200 -0.31 1.25 -3.47
CA HIS A 200 0.52 2.28 -2.83
C HIS A 200 1.96 1.80 -2.60
N ASN A 201 2.17 0.61 -2.01
CA ASN A 201 3.52 0.16 -1.64
C ASN A 201 4.37 -0.31 -2.84
N LEU A 202 3.81 -1.11 -3.76
CA LEU A 202 4.61 -1.70 -4.84
C LEU A 202 4.58 -0.84 -6.11
N ILE A 203 3.40 -0.37 -6.54
CA ILE A 203 3.26 0.37 -7.81
C ILE A 203 3.66 1.84 -7.66
N LEU A 204 2.98 2.59 -6.79
CA LEU A 204 3.14 4.04 -6.70
C LEU A 204 4.45 4.46 -6.03
N GLU A 205 5.05 3.57 -5.23
CA GLU A 205 6.34 3.75 -4.56
C GLU A 205 7.48 2.99 -5.25
N ILE A 206 7.56 1.65 -5.15
CA ILE A 206 8.76 0.91 -5.61
C ILE A 206 8.95 0.96 -7.14
N LEU A 207 7.92 0.67 -7.94
CA LEU A 207 8.04 0.75 -9.41
C LEU A 207 8.41 2.17 -9.86
N LYS A 208 7.80 3.19 -9.23
CA LYS A 208 8.07 4.60 -9.51
C LYS A 208 9.49 5.01 -9.13
N ASP A 209 9.98 4.59 -7.97
CA ASP A 209 11.33 4.86 -7.49
C ASP A 209 12.37 4.24 -8.43
N HIS A 210 12.19 2.96 -8.72
CA HIS A 210 13.04 2.22 -9.63
C HIS A 210 13.04 2.86 -11.04
N ALA A 211 11.88 3.22 -11.58
CA ALA A 211 11.78 3.92 -12.85
C ALA A 211 12.51 5.27 -12.83
N THR A 212 12.30 6.08 -11.80
CA THR A 212 12.82 7.45 -11.73
C THR A 212 14.34 7.49 -11.51
N PHE A 213 14.89 6.64 -10.63
CA PHE A 213 16.26 6.77 -10.14
C PHE A 213 17.21 5.64 -10.60
N LYS A 214 16.69 4.56 -11.17
CA LYS A 214 17.50 3.40 -11.63
C LYS A 214 17.42 3.25 -13.16
N LEU A 215 16.23 3.47 -13.72
CA LEU A 215 15.98 3.48 -15.18
C LEU A 215 15.97 4.89 -15.79
N CYS A 216 16.16 5.95 -14.97
CA CYS A 216 16.18 7.36 -15.37
C CYS A 216 14.93 7.84 -16.17
N ILE A 217 13.79 7.15 -16.04
CA ILE A 217 12.52 7.47 -16.70
C ILE A 217 11.91 8.71 -16.03
N PRO A 218 11.74 9.85 -16.73
CA PRO A 218 11.34 11.10 -16.10
C PRO A 218 9.82 11.21 -15.92
N GLU A 219 9.35 11.41 -14.68
CA GLU A 219 8.06 12.05 -14.42
C GLU A 219 8.17 13.58 -14.61
N SER A 220 7.06 14.31 -14.78
CA SER A 220 7.05 15.77 -15.01
C SER A 220 7.87 16.57 -13.99
N LYS A 221 7.82 16.16 -12.71
CA LYS A 221 8.62 16.75 -11.63
C LYS A 221 10.08 16.29 -11.67
N SER A 222 10.34 15.00 -11.87
CA SER A 222 11.70 14.44 -11.99
C SER A 222 12.47 15.10 -13.14
N ARG A 223 11.77 15.44 -14.24
CA ARG A 223 12.36 16.13 -15.38
C ARG A 223 12.85 17.54 -15.05
N ILE A 224 12.42 18.17 -13.95
CA ILE A 224 13.00 19.43 -13.48
C ILE A 224 14.41 19.17 -12.91
N TYR A 225 14.58 18.15 -12.07
CA TYR A 225 15.89 17.73 -11.55
C TYR A 225 16.84 17.27 -12.66
N PHE A 226 16.35 16.45 -13.60
CA PHE A 226 17.12 16.09 -14.78
C PHE A 226 17.41 17.30 -15.68
N ARG A 227 16.51 18.31 -15.78
CA ARG A 227 16.81 19.57 -16.48
C ARG A 227 17.75 20.49 -15.70
N SER A 228 17.87 20.45 -14.38
CA SER A 228 18.87 21.26 -13.67
C SER A 228 20.28 20.72 -13.90
N HIS A 229 20.47 19.39 -13.87
CA HIS A 229 21.72 18.79 -14.35
C HIS A 229 21.94 19.05 -15.84
N ARG A 230 20.94 18.79 -16.70
CA ARG A 230 21.13 18.94 -18.14
C ARG A 230 21.29 20.40 -18.57
N LYS A 231 20.69 21.40 -17.90
CA LYS A 231 20.91 22.84 -18.17
C LYS A 231 22.30 23.35 -17.74
N TYR A 232 23.05 22.60 -16.93
CA TYR A 232 24.46 22.89 -16.72
C TYR A 232 25.29 22.65 -18.00
N ASN A 233 24.78 21.80 -18.91
CA ASN A 233 25.44 21.43 -20.17
C ASN A 233 24.71 21.93 -21.43
N ASP A 234 23.39 22.04 -21.41
CA ASP A 234 22.50 22.35 -22.55
C ASP A 234 21.51 23.50 -22.22
N THR A 235 21.87 24.72 -22.59
CA THR A 235 20.92 25.84 -22.66
C THR A 235 20.48 26.08 -24.11
N ASN A 236 19.31 25.55 -24.54
CA ASN A 236 18.47 26.15 -25.59
C ASN A 236 17.07 25.48 -25.74
N SER A 237 16.16 26.22 -26.40
CA SER A 237 14.84 25.85 -26.94
C SER A 237 13.64 25.53 -26.00
N SER A 238 12.50 26.11 -26.39
CA SER A 238 11.09 25.82 -26.03
C SER A 238 10.46 24.87 -27.09
N ASP A 239 9.16 24.45 -27.15
CA ASP A 239 7.85 25.02 -26.77
C ASP A 239 6.71 23.97 -26.49
N SER A 240 5.47 24.46 -26.36
CA SER A 240 4.10 23.87 -26.10
C SER A 240 3.50 22.87 -27.14
N ASP A 241 2.47 22.04 -26.89
CA ASP A 241 2.12 21.26 -25.66
C ASP A 241 1.38 19.90 -25.94
N SER A 242 0.07 19.55 -25.81
CA SER A 242 -1.24 20.16 -25.41
C SER A 242 -2.30 19.03 -25.09
N MET A 243 -3.65 19.20 -25.22
CA MET A 243 -4.71 18.30 -24.66
C MET A 243 -6.02 18.10 -25.48
N THR A 244 -6.68 16.93 -25.36
CA THR A 244 -8.16 16.66 -25.24
C THR A 244 -8.50 15.13 -25.13
N SER A 245 -9.78 14.70 -24.92
CA SER A 245 -10.14 13.44 -24.20
C SER A 245 -11.41 12.64 -24.65
N ASN A 246 -11.74 11.55 -23.90
CA ASN A 246 -13.00 10.74 -23.84
C ASN A 246 -13.07 9.44 -24.72
N SER A 247 -13.79 8.33 -24.41
CA SER A 247 -14.39 7.74 -23.17
C SER A 247 -15.00 6.31 -23.40
N SER A 248 -15.17 5.49 -22.33
CA SER A 248 -16.21 4.40 -22.14
C SER A 248 -16.27 3.15 -23.08
N LEU A 249 -16.71 1.92 -22.74
CA LEU A 249 -17.07 1.18 -21.48
C LEU A 249 -17.11 -0.38 -21.73
N ASP A 250 -16.98 -1.21 -20.68
CA ASP A 250 -17.64 -2.53 -20.39
C ASP A 250 -17.75 -3.73 -21.40
N LYS A 251 -17.89 -5.01 -21.02
CA LYS A 251 -17.58 -5.84 -19.81
C LYS A 251 -17.66 -7.36 -20.16
N ILE A 252 -17.31 -8.26 -19.22
CA ILE A 252 -17.26 -9.75 -19.39
C ILE A 252 -18.14 -10.47 -18.31
N THR A 253 -18.47 -11.76 -18.52
CA THR A 253 -19.31 -12.63 -17.64
C THR A 253 -18.73 -14.05 -17.53
N LEU A 254 -18.91 -14.88 -16.49
CA LEU A 254 -19.20 -14.73 -15.05
C LEU A 254 -19.33 -16.12 -14.35
N ARG A 255 -19.59 -17.20 -15.12
CA ARG A 255 -20.05 -18.51 -14.61
C ARG A 255 -19.07 -19.25 -13.68
N GLU A 256 -17.77 -19.01 -13.81
CA GLU A 256 -16.74 -19.86 -13.18
C GLU A 256 -16.51 -19.53 -11.69
N ALA A 257 -16.84 -18.32 -11.26
CA ALA A 257 -16.63 -17.84 -9.89
C ALA A 257 -17.51 -18.52 -8.82
N HIS A 258 -18.49 -19.33 -9.22
CA HIS A 258 -19.48 -19.91 -8.30
C HIS A 258 -19.00 -21.15 -7.53
N SER A 259 -18.00 -21.89 -8.01
CA SER A 259 -17.66 -23.19 -7.40
C SER A 259 -16.89 -23.05 -6.08
N LEU A 260 -15.87 -22.18 -6.07
CA LEU A 260 -14.85 -22.05 -5.00
C LEU A 260 -15.38 -21.52 -3.67
N ARG A 261 -16.64 -21.04 -3.61
CA ARG A 261 -17.19 -20.41 -2.40
C ARG A 261 -17.53 -21.42 -1.31
N ARG A 262 -17.92 -22.64 -1.68
CA ARG A 262 -18.45 -23.68 -0.76
C ARG A 262 -17.40 -24.25 0.19
N ASP A 263 -16.14 -24.27 -0.23
CA ASP A 263 -15.06 -24.85 0.57
C ASP A 263 -14.58 -23.89 1.66
N ALA A 264 -14.49 -22.58 1.35
CA ALA A 264 -14.14 -21.54 2.31
C ALA A 264 -15.19 -21.40 3.43
N GLU A 265 -16.47 -21.60 3.13
CA GLU A 265 -17.51 -21.68 4.17
C GLU A 265 -17.18 -22.79 5.19
N LYS A 266 -16.60 -23.92 4.77
CA LYS A 266 -16.47 -25.14 5.59
C LYS A 266 -15.67 -24.93 6.89
N ILE A 267 -14.72 -24.01 6.92
CA ILE A 267 -13.91 -23.67 8.11
C ILE A 267 -14.74 -22.95 9.20
N ILE A 268 -15.71 -22.13 8.83
CA ILE A 268 -16.31 -21.12 9.73
C ILE A 268 -17.18 -21.69 10.89
N ASN A 269 -17.68 -22.93 10.80
CA ASN A 269 -18.49 -23.55 11.88
C ASN A 269 -17.65 -24.43 12.82
N GLU A 270 -16.38 -24.68 12.51
CA GLU A 270 -15.49 -25.48 13.36
C GLU A 270 -14.86 -24.62 14.47
N ALA A 271 -15.05 -23.29 14.41
CA ALA A 271 -14.57 -22.31 15.38
C ALA A 271 -15.66 -21.77 16.35
N LEU A 272 -16.90 -22.26 16.27
CA LEU A 272 -17.95 -21.89 17.23
C LEU A 272 -17.71 -22.56 18.60
N PRO A 273 -17.75 -21.81 19.73
CA PRO A 273 -17.63 -22.41 21.05
C PRO A 273 -18.90 -23.18 21.43
N THR A 274 -18.74 -24.48 21.74
CA THR A 274 -19.79 -25.26 22.40
C THR A 274 -19.99 -24.80 23.85
N THR A 275 -21.21 -24.96 24.37
CA THR A 275 -21.64 -24.36 25.64
C THR A 275 -20.99 -24.98 26.88
N SER A 276 -20.89 -24.17 27.94
CA SER A 276 -20.55 -24.53 29.32
C SER A 276 -19.05 -24.66 29.68
N THR A 277 -18.43 -23.54 30.02
CA THR A 277 -18.07 -23.29 31.45
C THR A 277 -17.84 -21.80 31.68
N GLN A 278 -18.39 -21.26 32.78
CA GLN A 278 -18.21 -19.84 33.12
C GLN A 278 -16.79 -19.58 33.63
N LYS A 279 -16.04 -18.72 32.93
CA LYS A 279 -14.93 -17.96 33.51
C LYS A 279 -15.34 -16.49 33.54
N THR A 280 -15.48 -15.94 34.74
CA THR A 280 -15.81 -14.52 34.96
C THR A 280 -14.62 -13.64 34.57
N TYR A 281 -14.60 -13.20 33.31
CA TYR A 281 -13.77 -12.06 32.90
C TYR A 281 -14.40 -10.78 33.45
N HIS A 282 -13.72 -10.13 34.39
CA HIS A 282 -14.07 -8.77 34.79
C HIS A 282 -13.66 -7.79 33.69
N PRO A 283 -14.58 -6.95 33.17
CA PRO A 283 -14.21 -5.88 32.25
C PRO A 283 -13.22 -4.91 32.91
N MET A 284 -12.13 -4.59 32.22
CA MET A 284 -11.29 -3.47 32.63
C MET A 284 -12.09 -2.16 32.50
N PRO A 285 -12.01 -1.23 33.48
CA PRO A 285 -12.76 0.02 33.41
C PRO A 285 -12.39 0.84 32.17
N THR A 286 -13.41 1.27 31.44
CA THR A 286 -13.26 2.28 30.37
C THR A 286 -12.77 3.58 31.01
N PRO A 287 -11.73 4.26 30.49
CA PRO A 287 -11.27 5.51 31.07
C PRO A 287 -12.37 6.59 31.04
N HIS A 288 -12.79 7.05 32.22
CA HIS A 288 -13.68 8.22 32.34
C HIS A 288 -12.89 9.48 31.99
N MET A 289 -12.77 9.77 30.69
CA MET A 289 -12.27 11.05 30.20
C MET A 289 -13.29 12.12 30.57
N GLN A 290 -12.94 12.98 31.53
CA GLN A 290 -13.80 14.07 31.96
C GLN A 290 -13.99 15.07 30.82
N HIS A 291 -15.24 15.50 30.57
CA HIS A 291 -15.50 16.65 29.71
C HIS A 291 -14.97 17.92 30.39
N PRO A 292 -14.11 18.73 29.74
CA PRO A 292 -13.81 20.07 30.21
C PRO A 292 -15.11 20.89 30.21
N SER A 293 -15.53 21.32 31.40
CA SER A 293 -16.59 22.31 31.53
C SER A 293 -16.06 23.70 31.15
N GLY A 294 -16.93 24.57 30.64
CA GLY A 294 -16.50 25.77 29.89
C GLY A 294 -15.50 26.69 30.62
N GLY A 295 -14.31 26.80 30.05
CA GLY A 295 -13.27 27.78 30.38
C GLY A 295 -12.45 28.06 29.12
N SER A 296 -12.11 29.33 28.87
CA SER A 296 -11.35 29.75 27.68
C SER A 296 -9.84 29.75 27.94
N GLU A 297 -9.32 28.59 28.34
CA GLU A 297 -7.88 28.35 28.47
C GLU A 297 -7.34 27.62 27.24
N GLU A 298 -6.12 27.97 26.81
CA GLU A 298 -5.52 27.43 25.59
C GLU A 298 -5.22 25.94 25.75
N ILE A 299 -5.73 25.12 24.83
CA ILE A 299 -5.52 23.67 24.82
C ILE A 299 -4.01 23.39 24.65
N PRO A 300 -3.31 22.78 25.63
CA PRO A 300 -1.89 22.48 25.48
C PRO A 300 -1.65 21.55 24.30
N SER A 301 -0.65 21.86 23.47
CA SER A 301 -0.44 21.19 22.19
C SER A 301 0.03 19.72 22.36
N PHE A 302 -0.94 18.80 22.45
CA PHE A 302 -0.76 17.35 22.42
C PHE A 302 -0.24 16.80 21.06
N ASP A 303 0.22 17.69 20.18
CA ASP A 303 0.39 17.44 18.74
C ASP A 303 1.83 17.07 18.33
N ALA A 304 2.70 16.78 19.29
CA ALA A 304 4.02 16.16 19.03
C ALA A 304 3.90 14.76 18.40
N ASP A 305 2.71 14.16 18.45
CA ASP A 305 2.33 12.91 17.78
C ASP A 305 2.16 13.04 16.24
N TYR A 306 2.21 14.27 15.70
CA TYR A 306 2.17 14.59 14.27
C TYR A 306 3.56 15.00 13.75
N ILE A 307 4.30 14.03 13.19
CA ILE A 307 5.44 14.32 12.32
C ILE A 307 4.89 14.60 10.91
N PRO A 308 5.06 15.81 10.35
CA PRO A 308 4.52 16.12 9.03
C PRO A 308 5.26 15.33 7.94
N THR A 309 4.52 14.66 7.06
CA THR A 309 5.06 14.01 5.84
C THR A 309 5.50 15.01 4.76
N SER A 310 5.63 16.30 5.10
CA SER A 310 6.20 17.32 4.22
C SER A 310 7.72 17.24 4.06
N GLU A 311 8.42 16.53 4.95
CA GLU A 311 9.81 16.10 4.72
C GLU A 311 9.88 14.90 3.75
N ILE A 312 9.40 15.15 2.53
CA ILE A 312 10.20 14.77 1.36
C ILE A 312 11.55 15.44 1.58
N PRO A 313 12.70 14.74 1.52
CA PRO A 313 14.00 15.39 1.54
C PRO A 313 14.04 16.48 0.47
N SER A 314 14.02 17.75 0.89
CA SER A 314 13.87 18.90 -0.01
C SER A 314 15.09 19.10 -0.90
N GLU A 315 16.19 18.45 -0.53
CA GLU A 315 17.40 18.31 -1.32
C GLU A 315 17.62 16.81 -1.57
N LEU A 316 17.67 16.43 -2.84
CA LEU A 316 18.28 15.17 -3.24
C LEU A 316 19.76 15.24 -2.85
N ASP A 317 20.28 14.19 -2.20
CA ASP A 317 21.73 14.00 -2.15
C ASP A 317 22.22 13.64 -3.56
N ILE A 318 22.57 14.69 -4.31
CA ILE A 318 23.08 14.61 -5.68
C ILE A 318 24.41 13.82 -5.73
N SER A 319 25.14 13.69 -4.61
CA SER A 319 26.37 12.87 -4.54
C SER A 319 26.11 11.35 -4.43
N ALA A 320 24.86 10.97 -4.09
CA ALA A 320 24.37 9.59 -4.11
C ALA A 320 23.90 9.14 -5.50
N LEU A 321 23.91 10.03 -6.51
CA LEU A 321 23.92 9.65 -7.91
C LEU A 321 25.31 9.11 -8.24
N SER A 322 25.47 7.79 -8.31
CA SER A 322 26.75 7.14 -8.55
C SER A 322 27.22 7.31 -10.00
N ASP A 323 28.53 7.19 -10.20
CA ASP A 323 29.22 7.06 -11.49
C ASP A 323 28.88 5.75 -12.23
N HIS A 324 27.82 5.06 -11.80
CA HIS A 324 27.21 3.88 -12.42
C HIS A 324 25.76 4.19 -12.84
N GLN A 325 25.43 5.46 -13.03
CA GLN A 325 24.24 5.82 -13.81
C GLN A 325 24.35 5.17 -15.18
N ILE A 326 23.48 4.20 -15.41
CA ILE A 326 23.21 3.67 -16.74
C ILE A 326 22.83 4.87 -17.61
N LYS A 327 23.54 5.02 -18.72
CA LYS A 327 23.32 6.11 -19.67
C LYS A 327 21.86 6.11 -20.14
N GLY A 328 21.35 7.28 -20.52
CA GLY A 328 19.98 7.41 -21.05
C GLY A 328 19.65 6.47 -22.22
N GLU A 329 20.68 6.03 -22.94
CA GLU A 329 20.69 4.99 -23.97
C GLU A 329 19.81 3.76 -23.62
N ALA A 330 19.83 3.27 -22.37
CA ALA A 330 19.20 2.00 -21.98
C ALA A 330 17.66 1.88 -22.12
N LEU A 331 16.98 2.98 -22.40
CA LEU A 331 15.55 3.02 -22.74
C LEU A 331 15.25 4.03 -23.86
N GLU A 332 16.22 4.37 -24.72
CA GLU A 332 15.99 5.33 -25.83
C GLU A 332 14.91 4.85 -26.82
N HIS A 333 14.74 3.53 -26.96
CA HIS A 333 13.70 2.92 -27.80
C HIS A 333 12.31 2.91 -27.13
N LEU A 334 12.19 3.16 -25.83
CA LEU A 334 10.93 3.07 -25.08
C LEU A 334 9.79 3.94 -25.66
N PRO A 335 10.01 5.21 -26.10
CA PRO A 335 8.95 6.01 -26.70
C PRO A 335 8.44 5.46 -28.04
N GLN A 336 9.33 4.86 -28.84
CA GLN A 336 8.98 4.22 -30.11
C GLN A 336 8.21 2.91 -29.87
N ILE A 337 8.67 2.09 -28.93
CA ILE A 337 7.98 0.87 -28.51
C ILE A 337 6.59 1.19 -27.94
N MET A 338 6.43 2.27 -27.17
CA MET A 338 5.14 2.77 -26.70
C MET A 338 4.22 3.28 -27.81
N PHE A 339 4.74 3.60 -28.99
CA PHE A 339 3.96 4.00 -30.17
C PHE A 339 3.56 2.77 -31.02
N ASP A 340 4.49 1.86 -31.27
CA ASP A 340 4.27 0.68 -32.11
C ASP A 340 3.49 -0.45 -31.41
N THR A 341 3.53 -0.53 -30.08
CA THR A 341 2.87 -1.60 -29.31
C THR A 341 1.35 -1.40 -29.24
N ILE A 342 0.61 -2.20 -30.00
CA ILE A 342 -0.85 -2.27 -29.95
C ILE A 342 -1.29 -2.97 -28.65
N ILE A 343 -2.02 -2.25 -27.80
CA ILE A 343 -2.67 -2.79 -26.59
C ILE A 343 -4.20 -2.83 -26.73
N PRO A 344 -4.93 -3.67 -25.96
CA PRO A 344 -6.39 -3.68 -25.94
C PRO A 344 -7.00 -2.29 -25.65
N SER A 345 -8.12 -1.96 -26.31
CA SER A 345 -8.82 -0.68 -26.13
C SER A 345 -9.39 -0.47 -24.72
N SER A 346 -9.58 -1.54 -23.95
CA SER A 346 -10.00 -1.52 -22.55
C SER A 346 -8.89 -1.20 -21.56
N TRP A 347 -7.62 -1.16 -21.97
CA TRP A 347 -6.48 -0.91 -21.09
C TRP A 347 -6.18 0.59 -20.97
N THR A 348 -5.80 1.00 -19.76
CA THR A 348 -5.27 2.36 -19.50
C THR A 348 -3.99 2.57 -20.32
N ARG A 349 -3.94 3.66 -21.10
CA ARG A 349 -2.77 4.00 -21.92
C ARG A 349 -1.78 4.85 -21.14
N VAL A 350 -0.49 4.50 -21.23
CA VAL A 350 0.59 5.37 -20.72
C VAL A 350 0.72 6.61 -21.63
N PRO A 351 0.78 7.84 -21.10
CA PRO A 351 0.93 9.04 -21.91
C PRO A 351 2.21 9.04 -22.78
N HIS A 352 2.05 9.15 -24.10
CA HIS A 352 3.16 9.15 -25.07
C HIS A 352 4.22 10.24 -24.80
N LYS A 353 3.81 11.42 -24.29
CA LYS A 353 4.72 12.50 -23.88
C LYS A 353 5.14 12.37 -22.40
N MET A 354 5.58 11.19 -21.97
CA MET A 354 6.01 10.95 -20.60
C MET A 354 7.03 12.00 -20.13
N GLY A 355 6.89 12.44 -18.88
CA GLY A 355 7.74 13.49 -18.31
C GLY A 355 7.50 14.90 -18.86
N SER A 356 6.58 15.12 -19.80
CA SER A 356 6.13 16.48 -20.11
C SER A 356 5.33 17.07 -18.93
N PRO A 357 5.40 18.39 -18.66
CA PRO A 357 4.54 19.04 -17.67
C PRO A 357 3.05 18.79 -17.92
N SER A 358 2.64 18.74 -19.20
CA SER A 358 1.27 18.43 -19.63
C SER A 358 0.81 17.01 -19.30
N SER A 359 1.67 16.00 -19.38
CA SER A 359 1.30 14.62 -19.01
C SER A 359 1.19 14.37 -17.50
N GLY A 360 1.54 15.36 -16.65
CA GLY A 360 1.35 15.27 -15.21
C GLY A 360 2.17 14.17 -14.52
N ASN A 361 1.51 13.34 -13.73
CA ASN A 361 2.10 12.22 -13.00
C ASN A 361 1.43 10.92 -13.46
N LEU A 362 2.19 9.83 -13.59
CA LEU A 362 1.62 8.55 -13.96
C LEU A 362 0.76 7.95 -12.82
N LYS A 363 -0.37 7.37 -13.19
CA LYS A 363 -1.29 6.62 -12.31
C LYS A 363 -0.79 5.19 -12.03
N ALA A 364 -1.44 4.48 -11.11
CA ALA A 364 -1.06 3.11 -10.78
C ALA A 364 -1.19 2.17 -11.98
N ALA A 365 -2.29 2.25 -12.74
CA ALA A 365 -2.48 1.44 -13.95
C ALA A 365 -1.42 1.72 -15.03
N GLU A 366 -0.95 2.96 -15.13
CA GLU A 366 0.06 3.38 -16.11
C GLU A 366 1.46 2.87 -15.73
N TRP A 367 1.85 2.98 -14.45
CA TRP A 367 3.07 2.34 -13.94
C TRP A 367 3.05 0.82 -14.10
N ALA A 368 1.92 0.17 -13.79
CA ALA A 368 1.77 -1.27 -13.95
C ALA A 368 1.91 -1.71 -15.42
N LEU A 369 1.34 -0.97 -16.38
CA LEU A 369 1.47 -1.26 -17.80
C LEU A 369 2.92 -1.05 -18.28
N LEU A 370 3.56 0.04 -17.83
CA LEU A 370 4.95 0.35 -18.16
C LEU A 370 5.91 -0.79 -17.79
N TYR A 371 5.74 -1.38 -16.60
CA TYR A 371 6.54 -2.53 -16.15
C TYR A 371 6.10 -3.88 -16.71
N LYS A 372 4.80 -4.11 -16.92
CA LYS A 372 4.30 -5.39 -17.47
C LYS A 372 4.57 -5.55 -18.97
N VAL A 373 4.73 -4.45 -19.72
CA VAL A 373 4.80 -4.45 -21.19
C VAL A 373 5.99 -3.65 -21.73
N TYR A 374 6.01 -2.33 -21.58
CA TYR A 374 6.90 -1.49 -22.38
C TYR A 374 8.39 -1.57 -21.98
N ILE A 375 8.70 -1.57 -20.67
CA ILE A 375 10.08 -1.75 -20.16
C ILE A 375 10.68 -3.10 -20.59
N PRO A 376 10.02 -4.26 -20.36
CA PRO A 376 10.60 -5.54 -20.77
C PRO A 376 10.75 -5.67 -22.29
N PHE A 377 9.85 -5.08 -23.11
CA PHE A 377 10.08 -4.99 -24.55
C PHE A 377 11.31 -4.13 -24.88
N SER A 378 11.48 -2.95 -24.29
CA SER A 378 12.63 -2.07 -24.54
C SER A 378 13.97 -2.73 -24.18
N MET A 379 14.03 -3.42 -23.04
CA MET A 379 15.24 -4.14 -22.61
C MET A 379 15.55 -5.33 -23.55
N LEU A 380 14.55 -6.10 -23.97
CA LEU A 380 14.75 -7.19 -24.92
C LEU A 380 15.18 -6.70 -26.31
N THR A 381 14.55 -5.64 -26.83
CA THR A 381 14.95 -5.03 -28.12
C THR A 381 16.39 -4.52 -28.07
N GLN A 382 16.79 -3.84 -26.99
CA GLN A 382 18.17 -3.37 -26.82
C GLN A 382 19.17 -4.54 -26.72
N GLN A 383 18.83 -5.61 -25.99
CA GLN A 383 19.69 -6.79 -25.91
C GLN A 383 19.87 -7.45 -27.29
N MET A 384 18.78 -7.63 -28.06
CA MET A 384 18.86 -8.23 -29.40
C MET A 384 19.66 -7.37 -30.38
N LEU A 385 19.45 -6.05 -30.40
CA LEU A 385 20.25 -5.12 -31.19
C LEU A 385 21.73 -5.19 -30.82
N SER A 386 22.04 -5.31 -29.53
CA SER A 386 23.41 -5.43 -29.04
C SER A 386 24.06 -6.76 -29.48
N ASP A 387 23.33 -7.87 -29.46
CA ASP A 387 23.85 -9.17 -29.85
C ASP A 387 24.04 -9.30 -31.38
N GLU A 388 23.21 -8.64 -32.22
CA GLU A 388 23.48 -8.50 -33.66
C GLU A 388 24.77 -7.71 -33.96
N HIS A 389 25.02 -6.63 -33.19
CA HIS A 389 26.26 -5.85 -33.31
C HIS A 389 27.51 -6.62 -32.82
N LYS A 390 27.36 -7.62 -31.94
CA LYS A 390 28.42 -8.55 -31.55
C LYS A 390 28.69 -9.61 -32.61
N TYR A 391 27.63 -10.19 -33.22
CA TYR A 391 27.78 -11.20 -34.27
C TYR A 391 28.50 -10.65 -35.52
N THR A 392 28.37 -9.34 -35.77
CA THR A 392 29.06 -8.63 -36.86
C THR A 392 30.47 -8.10 -36.50
N ASN A 393 30.83 -8.01 -35.21
CA ASN A 393 32.16 -7.60 -34.74
C ASN A 393 32.81 -8.71 -33.90
N THR A 394 33.45 -9.66 -34.57
CA THR A 394 34.27 -10.70 -33.94
C THR A 394 35.36 -10.06 -33.07
N GLN A 395 35.40 -10.44 -31.78
CA GLN A 395 36.31 -9.93 -30.74
C GLN A 395 36.01 -8.50 -30.23
N ARG A 396 35.03 -8.40 -29.32
CA ARG A 396 35.13 -7.52 -28.15
C ARG A 396 35.01 -8.36 -26.88
N ASN A 397 35.86 -8.06 -25.90
CA ASN A 397 35.64 -8.54 -24.53
C ASN A 397 34.44 -7.78 -23.95
N MET A 398 33.56 -8.50 -23.23
CA MET A 398 32.42 -7.91 -22.53
C MET A 398 32.90 -6.80 -21.58
N GLY A 399 32.36 -5.60 -21.75
CA GLY A 399 32.78 -4.42 -20.98
C GLY A 399 32.09 -4.35 -19.61
N GLN A 400 32.72 -3.71 -18.63
CA GLN A 400 32.10 -3.48 -17.31
C GLN A 400 30.73 -2.77 -17.40
N SER A 401 30.56 -1.89 -18.40
CA SER A 401 29.26 -1.25 -18.70
C SER A 401 28.18 -2.25 -19.14
N GLU A 402 28.55 -3.26 -19.92
CA GLU A 402 27.65 -4.29 -20.48
C GLU A 402 27.24 -5.31 -19.40
N GLU A 403 28.18 -5.68 -18.53
CA GLU A 403 27.91 -6.50 -17.35
C GLU A 403 26.96 -5.79 -16.38
N THR A 404 27.17 -4.48 -16.14
CA THR A 404 26.28 -3.64 -15.32
C THR A 404 24.86 -3.53 -15.90
N GLU A 405 24.74 -3.37 -17.22
CA GLU A 405 23.45 -3.30 -17.94
C GLU A 405 22.67 -4.63 -17.87
N ASN A 406 23.38 -5.75 -17.94
CA ASN A 406 22.83 -7.10 -17.78
C ASN A 406 22.30 -7.32 -16.34
N GLU A 407 23.04 -6.90 -15.31
CA GLU A 407 22.59 -6.97 -13.91
C GLU A 407 21.43 -6.01 -13.60
N LEU A 408 21.40 -4.80 -14.17
CA LEU A 408 20.21 -3.93 -14.11
C LEU A 408 18.99 -4.63 -14.73
N THR A 409 19.17 -5.27 -15.88
CA THR A 409 18.10 -5.97 -16.58
C THR A 409 17.55 -7.12 -15.71
N LYS A 410 18.42 -7.93 -15.09
CA LYS A 410 18.03 -8.98 -14.12
C LYS A 410 17.29 -8.40 -12.91
N ASN A 411 17.81 -7.32 -12.30
CA ASN A 411 17.17 -6.60 -11.20
C ASN A 411 15.74 -6.14 -11.58
N THR A 412 15.62 -5.51 -12.75
CA THR A 412 14.34 -5.03 -13.29
C THR A 412 13.37 -6.18 -13.54
N PHE A 413 13.82 -7.30 -14.13
CA PHE A 413 12.97 -8.47 -14.35
C PHE A 413 12.54 -9.18 -13.06
N HIS A 414 13.31 -9.08 -11.97
CA HIS A 414 12.82 -9.53 -10.66
C HIS A 414 11.69 -8.64 -10.14
N LEU A 415 11.82 -7.31 -10.24
CA LEU A 415 10.74 -6.39 -9.88
C LEU A 415 9.48 -6.59 -10.74
N ILE A 416 9.64 -6.81 -12.06
CA ILE A 416 8.55 -7.14 -13.00
C ILE A 416 7.82 -8.42 -12.60
N ASN A 417 8.54 -9.47 -12.20
CA ASN A 417 7.89 -10.71 -11.78
C ASN A 417 7.23 -10.60 -10.39
N ALA A 418 7.78 -9.81 -9.47
CA ALA A 418 7.10 -9.47 -8.21
C ALA A 418 5.75 -8.76 -8.47
N ILE A 419 5.71 -7.70 -9.30
CA ILE A 419 4.42 -7.04 -9.62
C ILE A 419 3.45 -7.95 -10.38
N LYS A 420 3.94 -8.80 -11.31
CA LYS A 420 3.10 -9.79 -12.00
C LYS A 420 2.43 -10.75 -11.03
N ILE A 421 3.11 -11.22 -9.99
CA ILE A 421 2.52 -12.08 -8.96
C ILE A 421 1.58 -11.27 -8.05
N GLY A 422 2.03 -10.10 -7.55
CA GLY A 422 1.25 -9.28 -6.61
C GLY A 422 -0.02 -8.65 -7.17
N THR A 423 -0.22 -8.70 -8.49
CA THR A 423 -1.45 -8.26 -9.18
C THR A 423 -2.23 -9.41 -9.81
N LYS A 424 -1.98 -10.68 -9.43
CA LYS A 424 -2.86 -11.79 -9.82
C LYS A 424 -4.21 -11.72 -9.10
N GLY A 425 -5.26 -12.17 -9.79
CA GLY A 425 -6.59 -12.40 -9.21
C GLY A 425 -6.70 -13.66 -8.33
N THR A 426 -5.68 -14.54 -8.36
CA THR A 426 -5.50 -15.72 -7.52
C THR A 426 -4.02 -15.91 -7.18
N VAL A 427 -3.69 -16.40 -5.98
CA VAL A 427 -2.31 -16.60 -5.52
C VAL A 427 -2.21 -17.97 -4.85
N SER A 428 -1.20 -18.76 -5.24
CA SER A 428 -0.82 -20.02 -4.55
C SER A 428 0.26 -19.80 -3.48
N MET A 429 0.62 -20.84 -2.74
CA MET A 429 1.77 -20.82 -1.84
C MET A 429 3.10 -20.72 -2.62
N ASP A 430 3.17 -21.31 -3.82
CA ASP A 430 4.32 -21.20 -4.72
C ASP A 430 4.47 -19.77 -5.24
N ASP A 431 3.36 -19.09 -5.55
CA ASP A 431 3.35 -17.67 -5.91
C ASP A 431 3.84 -16.79 -4.76
N ALA A 432 3.39 -17.04 -3.52
CA ALA A 432 3.89 -16.31 -2.35
C ALA A 432 5.40 -16.53 -2.15
N THR A 433 5.89 -17.74 -2.42
CA THR A 433 7.32 -18.09 -2.34
C THR A 433 8.13 -17.42 -3.46
N ALA A 434 7.66 -17.46 -4.70
CA ALA A 434 8.28 -16.81 -5.84
C ALA A 434 8.28 -15.27 -5.71
N PHE A 435 7.24 -14.67 -5.12
CA PHE A 435 7.22 -13.25 -4.77
C PHE A 435 8.33 -12.93 -3.76
N ALA A 436 8.45 -13.72 -2.69
CA ALA A 436 9.51 -13.53 -1.69
C ALA A 436 10.92 -13.64 -2.31
N GLU A 437 11.14 -14.62 -3.18
CA GLU A 437 12.40 -14.77 -3.91
C GLU A 437 12.69 -13.58 -4.84
N HIS A 438 11.69 -13.09 -5.58
CA HIS A 438 11.87 -11.96 -6.48
C HIS A 438 12.15 -10.66 -5.73
N CYS A 439 11.44 -10.38 -4.63
CA CYS A 439 11.75 -9.23 -3.78
C CYS A 439 13.15 -9.34 -3.16
N LYS A 440 13.53 -10.51 -2.61
CA LYS A 440 14.88 -10.74 -2.09
C LYS A 440 15.97 -10.50 -3.13
N LYS A 441 15.83 -11.08 -4.34
CA LYS A 441 16.82 -10.94 -5.41
C LYS A 441 16.88 -9.51 -5.95
N PHE A 442 15.74 -8.81 -6.05
CA PHE A 442 15.66 -7.39 -6.39
C PHE A 442 16.40 -6.52 -5.36
N CYS A 443 16.08 -6.66 -4.06
CA CYS A 443 16.69 -5.84 -3.02
C CYS A 443 18.22 -6.06 -2.93
N LEU A 444 18.69 -7.32 -3.01
CA LEU A 444 20.12 -7.65 -2.97
C LEU A 444 20.89 -7.10 -4.19
N SER A 445 20.35 -7.25 -5.40
CA SER A 445 20.99 -6.69 -6.60
C SER A 445 20.92 -5.17 -6.63
N ASN A 446 19.87 -4.55 -6.08
CA ASN A 446 19.79 -3.10 -5.91
C ASN A 446 20.85 -2.56 -4.92
N GLN A 447 21.11 -3.26 -3.80
CA GLN A 447 22.22 -2.92 -2.89
C GLN A 447 23.59 -3.01 -3.59
N HIS A 448 23.78 -4.03 -4.45
CA HIS A 448 25.03 -4.22 -5.19
C HIS A 448 25.26 -3.16 -6.29
N LEU A 449 24.23 -2.88 -7.10
CA LEU A 449 24.29 -1.92 -8.21
C LEU A 449 24.33 -0.46 -7.73
N PHE A 450 23.69 -0.15 -6.60
CA PHE A 450 23.51 1.22 -6.10
C PHE A 450 23.95 1.37 -4.63
N PRO A 451 25.21 1.05 -4.27
CA PRO A 451 25.66 0.95 -2.87
C PRO A 451 25.66 2.28 -2.10
N LYS A 452 25.55 3.43 -2.79
CA LYS A 452 25.34 4.75 -2.18
C LYS A 452 23.88 5.00 -1.76
N GLN A 453 22.93 4.21 -2.23
CA GLN A 453 21.48 4.46 -2.11
C GLN A 453 20.82 3.43 -1.20
N LYS A 454 20.50 3.85 0.03
CA LYS A 454 19.86 3.00 1.05
C LYS A 454 18.47 2.51 0.63
N SER A 455 18.08 1.35 1.15
CA SER A 455 16.75 0.77 0.97
C SER A 455 15.67 1.66 1.58
N LYS A 456 14.59 1.87 0.83
CA LYS A 456 13.40 2.59 1.30
C LYS A 456 12.51 1.67 2.14
N PRO A 457 11.76 2.19 3.14
CA PRO A 457 10.84 1.41 3.96
C PRO A 457 9.87 0.52 3.16
N ASN A 458 9.47 0.97 1.97
CA ASN A 458 8.51 0.28 1.12
C ASN A 458 9.08 -1.04 0.57
N HIS A 459 10.40 -1.14 0.36
CA HIS A 459 11.09 -2.41 0.07
C HIS A 459 10.91 -3.41 1.23
N HIS A 460 11.12 -2.98 2.47
CA HIS A 460 10.94 -3.83 3.65
C HIS A 460 9.45 -4.20 3.86
N PHE A 461 8.52 -3.28 3.61
CA PHE A 461 7.09 -3.61 3.64
C PHE A 461 6.72 -4.69 2.60
N ALA A 462 7.43 -4.75 1.46
CA ALA A 462 7.21 -5.78 0.46
C ALA A 462 7.56 -7.21 0.93
N ASP A 463 8.54 -7.37 1.84
CA ASP A 463 8.89 -8.69 2.41
C ASP A 463 7.72 -9.34 3.20
N HIS A 464 6.73 -8.56 3.64
CA HIS A 464 5.55 -9.07 4.36
C HIS A 464 4.41 -9.50 3.44
N ILE A 465 4.43 -9.11 2.16
CA ILE A 465 3.40 -9.43 1.17
C ILE A 465 3.15 -10.95 1.02
N PRO A 466 4.17 -11.84 0.98
CA PRO A 466 3.97 -13.29 0.99
C PRO A 466 3.13 -13.80 2.17
N LYS A 467 3.31 -13.20 3.36
CA LYS A 467 2.55 -13.55 4.57
C LYS A 467 1.14 -12.97 4.52
N ILE A 468 0.97 -11.78 3.93
CA ILE A 468 -0.34 -11.17 3.66
C ILE A 468 -1.16 -12.05 2.72
N PHE A 469 -0.57 -12.59 1.65
CA PHE A 469 -1.26 -13.54 0.75
C PHE A 469 -1.75 -14.80 1.49
N GLN A 470 -0.99 -15.31 2.46
CA GLN A 470 -1.39 -16.48 3.26
C GLN A 470 -2.57 -16.21 4.20
N HIS A 471 -2.77 -14.96 4.64
CA HIS A 471 -3.87 -14.59 5.55
C HIS A 471 -5.10 -14.04 4.80
N TRP A 472 -4.88 -13.28 3.72
CA TRP A 472 -5.89 -12.48 3.05
C TRP A 472 -6.13 -12.87 1.58
N GLY A 473 -5.32 -13.78 1.02
CA GLY A 473 -5.38 -14.16 -0.38
C GLY A 473 -4.84 -13.07 -1.33
N PRO A 474 -5.18 -13.12 -2.63
CA PRO A 474 -4.71 -12.16 -3.63
C PRO A 474 -5.16 -10.74 -3.31
N ALA A 475 -4.29 -9.76 -3.53
CA ALA A 475 -4.59 -8.36 -3.25
C ALA A 475 -5.81 -7.83 -4.04
N GLN A 476 -6.07 -8.35 -5.25
CA GLN A 476 -7.29 -8.02 -6.02
C GLN A 476 -8.60 -8.45 -5.34
N ALA A 477 -8.56 -9.39 -4.39
CA ALA A 477 -9.73 -9.75 -3.58
C ALA A 477 -9.77 -9.00 -2.24
N SER A 478 -8.62 -8.75 -1.62
CA SER A 478 -8.53 -8.28 -0.23
C SER A 478 -8.19 -6.81 -0.03
N ALA A 479 -7.68 -6.13 -1.07
CA ALA A 479 -7.34 -4.71 -1.08
C ALA A 479 -8.16 -3.93 -2.12
N THR A 480 -8.20 -2.61 -1.99
CA THR A 480 -9.16 -1.70 -2.66
C THR A 480 -8.78 -1.28 -4.08
N TRP A 481 -8.66 -2.23 -5.01
CA TRP A 481 -8.44 -1.96 -6.45
C TRP A 481 -9.69 -1.42 -7.20
N GLY A 482 -10.74 -1.02 -6.49
CA GLY A 482 -12.04 -0.67 -7.07
C GLY A 482 -12.11 0.73 -7.70
N TYR A 483 -11.27 1.66 -7.25
CA TYR A 483 -11.26 3.05 -7.73
C TYR A 483 -10.22 3.31 -8.83
N GLU A 484 -9.13 2.54 -8.89
CA GLU A 484 -8.20 2.50 -10.03
C GLU A 484 -8.03 1.06 -10.53
N LEU A 485 -8.76 0.71 -11.60
CA LEU A 485 -8.70 -0.61 -12.24
C LEU A 485 -7.30 -0.85 -12.86
N VAL A 486 -6.50 -1.71 -12.23
CA VAL A 486 -5.18 -2.11 -12.73
C VAL A 486 -5.24 -3.47 -13.44
N ILE A 487 -5.54 -3.40 -14.74
CA ILE A 487 -5.27 -4.38 -15.82
C ILE A 487 -5.89 -5.77 -15.60
#